data_AF-A0A2W5MVJ5-F1
#
_entry.id   AF-A0A2W5MVJ5-F1
#
_cell.length_a   1.000
_cell.length_b   1.000
_cell.length_c   1.000
_cell.angle_alpha   90.00
_cell.angle_beta   90.00
_cell.angle_gamma   90.00
#
_symmetry.space_group_name_H-M   'P 1'
#
loop_
_entity.id
_entity.type
_entity.pdbx_description
1 polymer ?
#
loop_
_entity_poly.entity_id
_entity_poly.type
_entity_poly.pdbx_seq_one_letter_code
_entity_poly.pdbx_strand_id
1 'polypeptide(L)'
;MRRAIRADHMVARVGGDEFVIAAPGMPAEAVERFCMKLMETVGAPIRHESGELTVGMSIGVAIAPMDGTTPDELLRAADTALYRSKQSGRGQFSYFAAEMNDKIMLQRKMTEDMRHSLTAGHFFLEYQPRFDTRARQMRSVEALVRWAHPERGRIPPCDFIPLAEQNGLIVPLGDWILDTACEAAANWSGIGVSVNVSPVQFRDTKFVDKVRDCLRRSGLKGELLELEITEGVLLEDAERAIEVLNELKAMGVKLAMDDFGTGYSSLSYLRNFPFDVIKIDRSFISDLGTRESARPIVQAILGLGRALGLSVTAEGVETNEQLALLTADHCSEIQGFLMSRPLSQAKISELIEKVPEITGEALLQTA
;
A
#
# COMPACT_ATOMS: atom_id res chain seq x y z
N MET A 1 -10.87 5.21 -33.93
CA MET A 1 -11.69 6.38 -33.50
C MET A 1 -12.55 6.98 -34.62
N ARG A 2 -12.01 7.60 -35.69
CA ARG A 2 -12.85 8.23 -36.74
C ARG A 2 -13.91 7.32 -37.38
N ARG A 3 -13.64 6.01 -37.50
CA ARG A 3 -14.59 5.01 -38.01
C ARG A 3 -15.72 4.66 -37.02
N ALA A 4 -15.57 5.03 -35.74
CA ALA A 4 -16.51 4.72 -34.66
C ALA A 4 -17.46 5.88 -34.34
N ILE A 5 -17.24 7.07 -34.93
CA ILE A 5 -18.05 8.27 -34.67
C ILE A 5 -18.96 8.58 -35.86
N ARG A 6 -20.08 9.26 -35.59
CA ARG A 6 -21.01 9.73 -36.62
C ARG A 6 -20.45 10.96 -37.33
N ALA A 7 -20.99 11.29 -38.51
CA ALA A 7 -20.54 12.44 -39.32
C ALA A 7 -20.78 13.81 -38.66
N ASP A 8 -21.77 13.89 -37.76
CA ASP A 8 -22.12 15.05 -36.95
C ASP A 8 -21.29 15.16 -35.65
N HIS A 9 -20.45 14.17 -35.35
CA HIS A 9 -19.51 14.22 -34.23
C HIS A 9 -18.14 14.71 -34.67
N MET A 10 -17.42 15.34 -33.75
CA MET A 10 -16.04 15.78 -33.97
C MET A 10 -15.09 14.97 -33.11
N VAL A 11 -13.89 14.69 -33.63
CA VAL A 11 -12.77 14.13 -32.86
C VAL A 11 -11.52 14.96 -33.12
N ALA A 12 -10.86 15.36 -32.04
CA ALA A 12 -9.61 16.11 -32.07
C ALA A 12 -8.56 15.40 -31.21
N ARG A 13 -7.29 15.49 -31.61
CA ARG A 13 -6.15 15.13 -30.76
C ARG A 13 -5.64 16.41 -30.14
N VAL A 14 -5.64 16.48 -28.81
CA VAL A 14 -5.31 17.72 -28.08
C VAL A 14 -3.83 17.78 -27.71
N GLY A 15 -3.21 16.62 -27.47
CA GLY A 15 -1.78 16.47 -27.20
C GLY A 15 -1.47 15.03 -26.82
N GLY A 16 -0.20 14.60 -26.93
CA GLY A 16 0.22 13.27 -26.48
C GLY A 16 -0.67 12.12 -26.99
N ASP A 17 -1.15 11.29 -26.07
CA ASP A 17 -2.11 10.19 -26.27
C ASP A 17 -3.58 10.61 -26.03
N GLU A 18 -3.86 11.91 -25.93
CA GLU A 18 -5.17 12.46 -25.55
C GLU A 18 -6.02 12.89 -26.75
N PHE A 19 -7.28 12.45 -26.73
CA PHE A 19 -8.29 12.72 -27.74
C PHE A 19 -9.56 13.25 -27.09
N VAL A 20 -10.19 14.24 -27.73
CA VAL A 20 -11.49 14.79 -27.34
C VAL A 20 -12.51 14.48 -28.42
N ILE A 21 -13.69 14.03 -28.01
CA ILE A 21 -14.84 13.80 -28.88
C ILE A 21 -15.98 14.72 -28.48
N ALA A 22 -16.49 15.49 -29.42
CA ALA A 22 -17.73 16.25 -29.25
C ALA A 22 -18.86 15.56 -30.02
N ALA A 23 -19.95 15.24 -29.32
CA ALA A 23 -21.08 14.49 -29.87
C ALA A 23 -22.40 15.27 -29.66
N PRO A 24 -22.65 16.33 -30.45
CA PRO A 24 -23.85 17.14 -30.30
C PRO A 24 -25.11 16.33 -30.61
N GLY A 25 -26.18 16.55 -29.84
CA GLY A 25 -27.48 15.90 -30.06
C GLY A 25 -27.54 14.41 -29.70
N MET A 26 -26.51 13.86 -29.04
CA MET A 26 -26.52 12.48 -28.54
C MET A 26 -27.50 12.34 -27.36
N PRO A 27 -28.48 11.40 -27.42
CA PRO A 27 -29.32 11.08 -26.28
C PRO A 27 -28.50 10.49 -25.13
N ALA A 28 -28.86 10.82 -23.88
CA ALA A 28 -28.16 10.32 -22.70
C ALA A 28 -28.08 8.77 -22.68
N GLU A 29 -29.15 8.08 -23.08
CA GLU A 29 -29.17 6.61 -23.08
C GLU A 29 -28.29 5.98 -24.17
N ALA A 30 -27.75 6.77 -25.10
CA ALA A 30 -26.86 6.32 -26.17
C ALA A 30 -25.36 6.49 -25.82
N VAL A 31 -25.04 7.28 -24.81
CA VAL A 31 -23.66 7.65 -24.44
C VAL A 31 -22.86 6.43 -23.98
N GLU A 32 -23.44 5.61 -23.12
CA GLU A 32 -22.79 4.38 -22.63
C GLU A 32 -22.46 3.40 -23.77
N ARG A 33 -23.44 3.12 -24.63
CA ARG A 33 -23.23 2.25 -25.81
C ARG A 33 -22.16 2.81 -26.74
N PHE A 34 -22.12 4.14 -26.91
CA PHE A 34 -21.10 4.80 -27.70
C PHE A 34 -19.70 4.62 -27.08
N CYS A 35 -19.56 4.82 -25.77
CA CYS A 35 -18.28 4.63 -25.07
C CYS A 35 -17.81 3.18 -25.16
N MET A 36 -18.68 2.20 -24.89
CA MET A 36 -18.35 0.77 -25.00
C MET A 36 -17.87 0.42 -26.41
N LYS A 37 -18.61 0.84 -27.44
CA LYS A 37 -18.23 0.61 -28.84
C LYS A 37 -16.89 1.26 -29.18
N LEU A 38 -16.63 2.46 -28.67
CA LEU A 38 -15.37 3.16 -28.92
C LEU A 38 -14.18 2.43 -28.27
N MET A 39 -14.34 1.97 -27.04
CA MET A 39 -13.35 1.17 -26.31
C MET A 39 -13.07 -0.15 -27.04
N GLU A 40 -14.10 -0.88 -27.45
CA GLU A 40 -13.97 -2.12 -28.21
C GLU A 40 -13.24 -1.88 -29.55
N THR A 41 -13.63 -0.82 -30.28
CA THR A 41 -13.03 -0.50 -31.58
C THR A 41 -11.55 -0.15 -31.49
N VAL A 42 -11.12 0.50 -30.41
CA VAL A 42 -9.71 0.87 -30.22
C VAL A 42 -8.90 -0.25 -29.54
N GLY A 43 -9.55 -1.05 -28.69
CA GLY A 43 -8.95 -2.23 -28.07
C GLY A 43 -8.72 -3.39 -29.01
N ALA A 44 -9.31 -3.37 -30.22
CA ALA A 44 -9.10 -4.39 -31.24
C ALA A 44 -7.60 -4.52 -31.62
N PRO A 45 -7.05 -5.74 -31.73
CA PRO A 45 -5.64 -5.96 -32.09
C PRO A 45 -5.25 -5.26 -33.39
N ILE A 46 -4.16 -4.50 -33.34
CA ILE A 46 -3.55 -3.85 -34.49
C ILE A 46 -2.39 -4.74 -34.95
N ARG A 47 -2.51 -5.30 -36.16
CA ARG A 47 -1.41 -6.04 -36.78
C ARG A 47 -0.31 -5.09 -37.20
N HIS A 48 0.88 -5.30 -36.65
CA HIS A 48 2.12 -4.61 -36.97
C HIS A 48 3.16 -5.64 -37.44
N GLU A 49 4.20 -5.21 -38.14
CA GLU A 49 5.24 -6.10 -38.68
C GLU A 49 5.94 -6.94 -37.59
N SER A 50 5.93 -6.46 -36.35
CA SER A 50 6.53 -7.09 -35.17
C SER A 50 5.57 -7.94 -34.31
N GLY A 51 4.29 -8.08 -34.71
CA GLY A 51 3.27 -8.83 -33.95
C GLY A 51 1.93 -8.10 -33.84
N GLU A 52 1.05 -8.58 -32.95
CA GLU A 52 -0.23 -7.93 -32.64
C GLU A 52 -0.07 -7.00 -31.43
N LEU A 53 -0.51 -5.73 -31.59
CA LEU A 53 -0.50 -4.72 -30.53
C LEU A 53 -1.94 -4.43 -30.09
N THR A 54 -2.19 -4.45 -28.79
CA THR A 54 -3.47 -4.01 -28.21
C THR A 54 -3.27 -2.73 -27.42
N VAL A 55 -4.21 -1.79 -27.56
CA VAL A 55 -4.15 -0.49 -26.87
C VAL A 55 -5.45 -0.29 -26.08
N GLY A 56 -5.33 -0.15 -24.76
CA GLY A 56 -6.45 0.21 -23.91
C GLY A 56 -6.77 1.70 -23.99
N MET A 57 -8.00 2.08 -23.65
CA MET A 57 -8.37 3.49 -23.45
C MET A 57 -9.17 3.67 -22.18
N SER A 58 -9.16 4.88 -21.65
CA SER A 58 -10.10 5.33 -20.60
C SER A 58 -10.85 6.53 -21.15
N ILE A 59 -12.13 6.69 -20.78
CA ILE A 59 -12.99 7.76 -21.31
C ILE A 59 -13.63 8.53 -20.17
N GLY A 60 -13.46 9.85 -20.16
CA GLY A 60 -14.24 10.75 -19.32
C GLY A 60 -15.39 11.38 -20.09
N VAL A 61 -16.58 11.38 -19.49
CA VAL A 61 -17.81 11.87 -20.12
C VAL A 61 -18.34 13.08 -19.35
N ALA A 62 -18.63 14.16 -20.07
CA ALA A 62 -19.38 15.31 -19.57
C ALA A 62 -20.54 15.64 -20.51
N ILE A 63 -21.69 16.03 -19.94
CA ILE A 63 -22.95 16.26 -20.63
C ILE A 63 -23.37 17.72 -20.45
N ALA A 64 -23.47 18.47 -21.53
CA ALA A 64 -24.07 19.81 -21.50
C ALA A 64 -25.61 19.72 -21.50
N PRO A 65 -26.33 20.61 -20.79
CA PRO A 65 -25.82 21.68 -19.92
C PRO A 65 -25.55 21.23 -18.47
N MET A 66 -25.72 19.94 -18.14
CA MET A 66 -25.66 19.41 -16.78
C MET A 66 -24.30 19.61 -16.11
N ASP A 67 -23.22 19.34 -16.85
CA ASP A 67 -21.83 19.31 -16.36
C ASP A 67 -21.05 20.57 -16.75
N GLY A 68 -21.73 21.55 -17.35
CA GLY A 68 -21.11 22.77 -17.86
C GLY A 68 -21.91 23.37 -19.02
N THR A 69 -21.82 24.68 -19.15
CA THR A 69 -22.46 25.44 -20.24
C THR A 69 -21.45 26.08 -21.19
N THR A 70 -20.18 26.12 -20.80
CA THR A 70 -19.08 26.61 -21.63
C THR A 70 -18.16 25.47 -22.09
N PRO A 71 -17.43 25.63 -23.21
CA PRO A 71 -16.44 24.64 -23.65
C PRO A 71 -15.40 24.30 -22.59
N ASP A 72 -14.89 25.32 -21.87
CA ASP A 72 -13.86 25.13 -20.84
C ASP A 72 -14.38 24.38 -19.61
N GLU A 73 -15.65 24.55 -19.24
CA GLU A 73 -16.30 23.79 -18.17
C GLU A 73 -16.46 22.32 -18.57
N LEU A 74 -16.96 22.06 -19.78
CA LEU A 74 -17.18 20.71 -20.29
C LEU A 74 -15.87 19.94 -20.47
N LEU A 75 -14.82 20.61 -20.97
CA LEU A 75 -13.49 20.00 -21.08
C LEU A 75 -12.92 19.64 -19.71
N ARG A 76 -13.05 20.53 -18.72
CA ARG A 76 -12.61 20.25 -17.34
C ARG A 76 -13.42 19.12 -16.69
N ALA A 77 -14.73 19.08 -16.92
CA ALA A 77 -15.60 18.03 -16.42
C ALA A 77 -15.27 16.67 -17.05
N ALA A 78 -15.06 16.63 -18.38
CA ALA A 78 -14.67 15.41 -19.08
C ALA A 78 -13.29 14.91 -18.64
N ASP A 79 -12.31 15.79 -18.47
CA ASP A 79 -10.98 15.44 -17.98
C ASP A 79 -11.02 14.90 -16.53
N THR A 80 -11.83 15.52 -15.67
CA THR A 80 -12.09 15.05 -14.30
C THR A 80 -12.67 13.64 -14.29
N ALA A 81 -13.66 13.38 -15.14
CA ALA A 81 -14.26 12.07 -15.27
C ALA A 81 -13.27 11.03 -15.83
N LEU A 82 -12.40 11.43 -16.77
CA LEU A 82 -11.36 10.59 -17.35
C LEU A 82 -10.35 10.14 -16.29
N TYR A 83 -9.97 11.06 -15.40
CA TYR A 83 -9.10 10.75 -14.27
C TYR A 83 -9.71 9.67 -13.35
N ARG A 84 -11.02 9.75 -13.06
CA ARG A 84 -11.72 8.71 -12.28
C ARG A 84 -11.66 7.35 -12.97
N SER A 85 -11.88 7.30 -14.29
CA SER A 85 -11.76 6.05 -15.05
C SER A 85 -10.37 5.43 -14.95
N LYS A 86 -9.32 6.26 -14.95
CA LYS A 86 -7.94 5.81 -14.75
C LYS A 86 -7.71 5.27 -13.33
N GLN A 87 -8.28 5.89 -12.29
CA GLN A 87 -8.14 5.43 -10.91
C GLN A 87 -8.93 4.16 -10.60
N SER A 88 -10.13 3.99 -11.15
CA SER A 88 -11.00 2.85 -10.84
C SER A 88 -10.65 1.56 -11.60
N GLY A 89 -9.46 1.45 -12.20
CA GLY A 89 -9.00 0.23 -12.89
C GLY A 89 -8.54 0.38 -14.35
N ARG A 90 -8.54 1.59 -14.93
CA ARG A 90 -8.31 1.83 -16.38
C ARG A 90 -9.26 1.01 -17.27
N GLY A 91 -9.20 1.18 -18.60
CA GLY A 91 -10.00 0.37 -19.53
C GLY A 91 -11.53 0.57 -19.45
N GLN A 92 -11.99 1.68 -18.87
CA GLN A 92 -13.41 1.95 -18.63
C GLN A 92 -13.75 3.41 -18.93
N PHE A 93 -15.05 3.73 -18.83
CA PHE A 93 -15.54 5.10 -18.90
C PHE A 93 -16.17 5.55 -17.59
N SER A 94 -16.25 6.85 -17.36
CA SER A 94 -16.91 7.44 -16.20
C SER A 94 -17.61 8.73 -16.57
N TYR A 95 -18.76 8.97 -15.97
CA TYR A 95 -19.44 10.27 -16.02
C TYR A 95 -18.83 11.24 -15.01
N PHE A 96 -18.87 12.52 -15.35
CA PHE A 96 -18.65 13.59 -14.40
C PHE A 96 -19.75 13.61 -13.34
N ALA A 97 -19.37 13.93 -12.11
CA ALA A 97 -20.27 14.24 -11.01
C ALA A 97 -19.71 15.48 -10.31
N ALA A 98 -20.54 16.44 -9.92
CA ALA A 98 -20.09 17.72 -9.36
C ALA A 98 -19.19 17.53 -8.12
N GLU A 99 -19.47 16.50 -7.31
CA GLU A 99 -18.69 16.10 -6.14
C GLU A 99 -17.24 15.66 -6.50
N MET A 100 -16.96 15.38 -7.78
CA MET A 100 -15.61 15.04 -8.24
C MET A 100 -14.69 16.25 -8.33
N ASN A 101 -15.22 17.42 -8.67
CA ASN A 101 -14.39 18.62 -8.77
C ASN A 101 -13.86 19.00 -7.38
N ASP A 102 -14.72 18.92 -6.37
CA ASP A 102 -14.34 19.12 -4.97
C ASP A 102 -13.33 18.07 -4.50
N LYS A 103 -13.50 16.79 -4.88
CA LYS A 103 -12.55 15.73 -4.54
C LYS A 103 -11.18 15.93 -5.17
N ILE A 104 -11.11 16.33 -6.44
CA ILE A 104 -9.84 16.61 -7.12
C ILE A 104 -9.16 17.83 -6.50
N MET A 105 -9.90 18.91 -6.24
CA MET A 105 -9.36 20.10 -5.58
C MET A 105 -8.87 19.77 -4.16
N LEU A 106 -9.60 18.93 -3.43
CA LEU A 106 -9.19 18.45 -2.11
C LEU A 106 -7.90 17.63 -2.18
N GLN A 107 -7.76 16.72 -3.15
CA GLN A 107 -6.56 15.91 -3.35
C GLN A 107 -5.35 16.77 -3.76
N ARG A 108 -5.55 17.76 -4.64
CA ARG A 108 -4.50 18.71 -5.02
C ARG A 108 -4.02 19.50 -3.80
N LYS A 109 -4.94 20.11 -3.04
CA LYS A 109 -4.62 20.82 -1.81
C LYS A 109 -3.89 19.91 -0.83
N MET A 110 -4.38 18.68 -0.62
CA MET A 110 -3.74 17.70 0.25
C MET A 110 -2.30 17.38 -0.21
N THR A 111 -2.07 17.23 -1.51
CA THR A 111 -0.74 16.94 -2.07
C THR A 111 0.23 18.11 -1.86
N GLU A 112 -0.25 19.36 -2.01
CA GLU A 112 0.53 20.56 -1.70
C GLU A 112 0.85 20.65 -0.20
N ASP A 113 -0.16 20.41 0.64
CA ASP A 113 -0.02 20.40 2.11
C ASP A 113 0.98 19.31 2.55
N MET A 114 1.01 18.14 1.89
CA MET A 114 2.00 17.09 2.14
C MET A 114 3.42 17.54 1.83
N ARG A 115 3.64 18.21 0.69
CA ARG A 115 4.97 18.74 0.32
C ARG A 115 5.48 19.71 1.37
N HIS A 116 4.64 20.65 1.79
CA HIS A 116 5.01 21.59 2.84
C HIS A 116 5.26 20.89 4.18
N SER A 117 4.37 19.97 4.56
CA SER A 117 4.43 19.22 5.82
C SER A 117 5.69 18.36 5.96
N LEU A 118 6.18 17.79 4.86
CA LEU A 118 7.40 17.01 4.85
C LEU A 118 8.62 17.88 5.22
N THR A 119 8.68 19.10 4.71
CA THR A 119 9.76 20.06 5.04
C THR A 119 9.58 20.75 6.39
N ALA A 120 8.33 20.90 6.85
CA ALA A 120 7.98 21.60 8.08
C ALA A 120 7.99 20.71 9.35
N GLY A 121 8.28 19.40 9.21
CA GLY A 121 8.33 18.48 10.35
C GLY A 121 6.95 18.14 10.92
N HIS A 122 5.92 18.09 10.08
CA HIS A 122 4.55 17.73 10.48
C HIS A 122 4.26 16.22 10.38
N PHE A 123 5.21 15.43 9.92
CA PHE A 123 5.18 13.98 10.00
C PHE A 123 5.93 13.50 11.25
N PHE A 124 5.39 12.46 11.89
CA PHE A 124 6.01 11.82 13.04
C PHE A 124 5.75 10.31 12.99
N LEU A 125 6.57 9.53 13.70
CA LEU A 125 6.40 8.10 13.80
C LEU A 125 5.76 7.73 15.15
N GLU A 126 4.76 6.87 15.09
CA GLU A 126 4.37 6.04 16.22
C GLU A 126 4.89 4.62 15.99
N TYR A 127 5.03 3.86 17.06
CA TYR A 127 5.64 2.55 17.04
C TYR A 127 4.69 1.57 17.71
N GLN A 128 4.36 0.47 17.03
CA GLN A 128 3.54 -0.58 17.60
C GLN A 128 4.39 -1.79 17.99
N PRO A 129 4.43 -2.16 19.28
CA PRO A 129 5.19 -3.34 19.71
C PRO A 129 4.69 -4.64 19.11
N ARG A 130 5.65 -5.52 18.78
CA ARG A 130 5.45 -6.91 18.40
C ARG A 130 6.12 -7.83 19.40
N PHE A 131 5.41 -8.89 19.78
CA PHE A 131 5.83 -9.80 20.83
C PHE A 131 6.06 -11.20 20.29
N ASP A 132 7.13 -11.83 20.75
CA ASP A 132 7.38 -13.25 20.50
C ASP A 132 6.41 -14.07 21.37
N THR A 133 5.65 -14.97 20.75
CA THR A 133 4.62 -15.76 21.46
C THR A 133 5.21 -16.74 22.47
N ARG A 134 6.44 -17.23 22.21
CA ARG A 134 7.12 -18.23 23.05
C ARG A 134 7.95 -17.57 24.13
N ALA A 135 8.78 -16.61 23.75
CA ALA A 135 9.66 -15.89 24.66
C ALA A 135 8.87 -14.85 25.50
N ARG A 136 7.66 -14.49 25.06
CA ARG A 136 6.74 -13.56 25.74
C ARG A 136 7.38 -12.22 26.06
N GLN A 137 8.23 -11.74 25.16
CA GLN A 137 8.95 -10.49 25.28
C GLN A 137 8.78 -9.68 23.99
N MET A 138 8.89 -8.37 24.11
CA MET A 138 8.97 -7.49 22.95
C MET A 138 10.20 -7.87 22.14
N ARG A 139 10.01 -8.10 20.84
CA ARG A 139 11.09 -8.51 19.94
C ARG A 139 11.39 -7.44 18.90
N SER A 140 10.34 -6.77 18.45
CA SER A 140 10.44 -5.71 17.46
C SER A 140 9.29 -4.73 17.61
N VAL A 141 9.36 -3.61 16.91
CA VAL A 141 8.26 -2.65 16.79
C VAL A 141 8.03 -2.30 15.33
N GLU A 142 6.79 -2.05 14.94
CA GLU A 142 6.47 -1.53 13.62
C GLU A 142 6.42 0.00 13.65
N ALA A 143 7.16 0.65 12.75
CA ALA A 143 7.15 2.09 12.57
C ALA A 143 5.99 2.53 11.68
N LEU A 144 5.06 3.29 12.27
CA LEU A 144 3.81 3.72 11.67
C LEU A 144 3.79 5.24 11.52
N VAL A 145 3.88 5.71 10.28
CA VAL A 145 3.84 7.15 9.98
C VAL A 145 2.51 7.79 10.35
N ARG A 146 2.56 9.01 10.87
CA ARG A 146 1.43 9.87 11.21
C ARG A 146 1.65 11.26 10.66
N TRP A 147 0.57 11.91 10.26
CA TRP A 147 0.60 13.28 9.77
C TRP A 147 -0.23 14.20 10.69
N ALA A 148 0.45 15.14 11.36
CA ALA A 148 -0.18 16.20 12.14
C ALA A 148 -0.33 17.46 11.28
N HIS A 149 -1.46 17.57 10.58
CA HIS A 149 -1.76 18.72 9.75
C HIS A 149 -2.16 19.94 10.60
N PRO A 150 -1.63 21.15 10.33
CA PRO A 150 -1.91 22.35 11.11
C PRO A 150 -3.41 22.70 11.22
N GLU A 151 -4.15 22.65 10.10
CA GLU A 151 -5.59 22.94 10.08
C GLU A 151 -6.49 21.75 10.38
N ARG A 152 -6.13 20.54 9.93
CA ARG A 152 -6.99 19.34 9.94
C ARG A 152 -6.72 18.39 11.11
N GLY A 153 -5.70 18.67 11.91
CA GLY A 153 -5.25 17.77 12.96
C GLY A 153 -4.64 16.49 12.39
N ARG A 154 -4.92 15.35 13.02
CA ARG A 154 -4.27 14.08 12.68
C ARG A 154 -4.95 13.42 11.48
N ILE A 155 -4.22 13.28 10.38
CA ILE A 155 -4.69 12.66 9.15
C ILE A 155 -4.25 11.18 9.13
N PRO A 156 -5.16 10.23 8.83
CA PRO A 156 -4.83 8.81 8.83
C PRO A 156 -4.01 8.41 7.59
N PRO A 157 -3.11 7.41 7.70
CA PRO A 157 -2.29 6.93 6.57
C PRO A 157 -3.09 6.52 5.33
N CYS A 158 -4.26 5.92 5.50
CA CYS A 158 -5.12 5.51 4.38
C CYS A 158 -5.56 6.68 3.49
N ASP A 159 -5.56 7.92 4.00
CA ASP A 159 -5.96 9.10 3.24
C ASP A 159 -4.79 9.74 2.47
N PHE A 160 -3.56 9.65 2.98
CA PHE A 160 -2.41 10.36 2.41
C PHE A 160 -1.37 9.47 1.74
N ILE A 161 -1.21 8.20 2.14
CA ILE A 161 -0.22 7.30 1.51
C ILE A 161 -0.55 7.07 0.02
N PRO A 162 -1.80 6.75 -0.38
CA PRO A 162 -2.12 6.59 -1.80
C PRO A 162 -1.85 7.87 -2.61
N LEU A 163 -2.07 9.05 -2.01
CA LEU A 163 -1.74 10.33 -2.64
C LEU A 163 -0.23 10.54 -2.75
N ALA A 164 0.53 10.13 -1.74
CA ALA A 164 1.99 10.18 -1.76
C ALA A 164 2.55 9.32 -2.90
N GLU A 165 2.02 8.11 -3.07
CA GLU A 165 2.44 7.17 -4.12
C GLU A 165 2.13 7.70 -5.51
N GLN A 166 0.90 8.15 -5.73
CA GLN A 166 0.45 8.69 -7.03
C GLN A 166 1.25 9.92 -7.47
N ASN A 167 1.72 10.73 -6.52
CA ASN A 167 2.45 11.97 -6.79
C ASN A 167 3.98 11.85 -6.58
N GLY A 168 4.49 10.64 -6.33
CA GLY A 168 5.92 10.39 -6.09
C GLY A 168 6.48 10.95 -4.78
N LEU A 169 5.63 11.52 -3.90
CA LEU A 169 6.02 12.02 -2.57
C LEU A 169 6.32 10.89 -1.58
N ILE A 170 5.89 9.66 -1.90
CA ILE A 170 6.18 8.50 -1.05
C ILE A 170 7.66 8.17 -0.98
N VAL A 171 8.45 8.51 -2.01
CA VAL A 171 9.89 8.26 -2.01
C VAL A 171 10.60 9.11 -0.95
N PRO A 172 10.51 10.46 -0.97
CA PRO A 172 11.16 11.27 0.05
C PRO A 172 10.53 11.09 1.45
N LEU A 173 9.22 10.79 1.53
CA LEU A 173 8.59 10.44 2.81
C LEU A 173 9.12 9.11 3.37
N GLY A 174 9.21 8.08 2.54
CA GLY A 174 9.74 6.77 2.91
C GLY A 174 11.21 6.82 3.31
N ASP A 175 12.02 7.64 2.64
CA ASP A 175 13.42 7.88 3.03
C ASP A 175 13.49 8.48 4.45
N TRP A 176 12.65 9.48 4.73
CA TRP A 176 12.55 10.08 6.06
C TRP A 176 12.03 9.10 7.13
N ILE A 177 11.04 8.26 6.80
CA ILE A 177 10.53 7.21 7.69
C ILE A 177 11.65 6.24 8.04
N LEU A 178 12.40 5.76 7.04
CA LEU A 178 13.48 4.80 7.22
C LEU A 178 14.59 5.37 8.11
N ASP A 179 15.05 6.59 7.82
CA ASP A 179 16.06 7.28 8.63
C ASP A 179 15.60 7.45 10.08
N THR A 180 14.39 7.96 10.29
CA THR A 180 13.85 8.22 11.63
C THR A 180 13.65 6.93 12.42
N ALA A 181 13.17 5.87 11.77
CA ALA A 181 12.94 4.56 12.38
C ALA A 181 14.26 3.89 12.78
N CYS A 182 15.27 3.91 11.90
CA CYS A 182 16.58 3.32 12.19
C CYS A 182 17.33 4.10 13.27
N GLU A 183 17.27 5.43 13.27
CA GLU A 183 17.82 6.27 14.34
C GLU A 183 17.15 5.98 15.69
N ALA A 184 15.82 5.81 15.72
CA ALA A 184 15.12 5.42 16.94
C ALA A 184 15.56 4.03 17.43
N ALA A 185 15.61 3.04 16.52
CA ALA A 185 15.97 1.67 16.86
C ALA A 185 17.42 1.47 17.27
N ALA A 186 18.35 2.31 16.77
CA ALA A 186 19.74 2.28 17.22
C ALA A 186 19.90 2.58 18.73
N ASN A 187 18.91 3.27 19.32
CA ASN A 187 18.86 3.55 20.75
C ASN A 187 18.17 2.44 21.57
N TRP A 188 17.58 1.43 20.91
CA TRP A 188 16.91 0.32 21.56
C TRP A 188 17.80 -0.93 21.56
N SER A 189 18.21 -1.37 22.74
CA SER A 189 19.13 -2.50 22.86
C SER A 189 18.46 -3.82 22.45
N GLY A 190 18.74 -4.29 21.23
CA GLY A 190 18.33 -5.61 20.73
C GLY A 190 16.88 -5.71 20.26
N ILE A 191 16.16 -4.59 20.16
CA ILE A 191 14.79 -4.53 19.63
C ILE A 191 14.85 -4.12 18.16
N GLY A 192 14.23 -4.93 17.29
CA GLY A 192 14.14 -4.62 15.87
C GLY A 192 13.09 -3.56 15.55
N VAL A 193 13.20 -2.95 14.38
CA VAL A 193 12.18 -2.05 13.81
C VAL A 193 11.76 -2.53 12.44
N SER A 194 10.45 -2.60 12.19
CA SER A 194 9.89 -2.86 10.87
C SER A 194 9.39 -1.59 10.21
N VAL A 195 9.64 -1.45 8.91
CA VAL A 195 9.27 -0.29 8.10
C VAL A 195 8.55 -0.76 6.84
N ASN A 196 7.36 -0.20 6.60
CA ASN A 196 6.56 -0.43 5.40
C ASN A 196 7.23 0.20 4.17
N VAL A 197 7.35 -0.57 3.09
CA VAL A 197 7.95 -0.14 1.82
C VAL A 197 6.88 -0.09 0.73
N SER A 198 6.68 1.11 0.18
CA SER A 198 5.77 1.30 -0.96
C SER A 198 6.30 0.64 -2.24
N PRO A 199 5.42 0.11 -3.12
CA PRO A 199 5.80 -0.34 -4.46
C PRO A 199 6.56 0.71 -5.29
N VAL A 200 6.24 1.99 -5.11
CA VAL A 200 6.92 3.08 -5.82
C VAL A 200 8.34 3.27 -5.28
N GLN A 201 8.52 3.14 -3.97
CA GLN A 201 9.83 3.24 -3.32
C GLN A 201 10.72 2.05 -3.68
N PHE A 202 10.17 0.83 -3.66
CA PHE A 202 10.91 -0.38 -4.02
C PHE A 202 11.44 -0.37 -5.46
N ARG A 203 10.71 0.28 -6.38
CA ARG A 203 11.13 0.47 -7.78
C ARG A 203 12.17 1.56 -7.97
N ASP A 204 12.42 2.41 -6.98
CA ASP A 204 13.51 3.39 -7.06
C ASP A 204 14.85 2.64 -7.15
N THR A 205 15.59 2.89 -8.23
CA THR A 205 16.94 2.33 -8.44
C THR A 205 17.92 2.65 -7.31
N LYS A 206 17.65 3.71 -6.52
CA LYS A 206 18.49 4.12 -5.40
C LYS A 206 18.06 3.53 -4.06
N PHE A 207 16.99 2.71 -4.03
CA PHE A 207 16.42 2.22 -2.77
C PHE A 207 17.44 1.44 -1.93
N VAL A 208 18.16 0.49 -2.54
CA VAL A 208 19.18 -0.30 -1.85
C VAL A 208 20.30 0.58 -1.28
N ASP A 209 20.78 1.56 -2.06
CA ASP A 209 21.82 2.50 -1.61
C ASP A 209 21.34 3.35 -0.43
N LYS A 210 20.09 3.80 -0.46
CA LYS A 210 19.49 4.55 0.65
C LYS A 210 19.37 3.72 1.93
N VAL A 211 18.96 2.45 1.83
CA VAL A 211 18.94 1.53 2.98
C VAL A 211 20.35 1.34 3.54
N ARG A 212 21.35 1.14 2.67
CA ARG A 212 22.75 1.02 3.07
C ARG A 212 23.25 2.26 3.80
N ASP A 213 22.94 3.44 3.28
CA ASP A 213 23.34 4.71 3.89
C ASP A 213 22.62 4.98 5.20
N CYS A 214 21.34 4.62 5.31
CA CYS A 214 20.57 4.71 6.54
C CYS A 214 21.16 3.83 7.66
N LEU A 215 21.42 2.55 7.38
CA LEU A 215 22.07 1.64 8.35
C LEU A 215 23.45 2.16 8.77
N ARG A 216 24.23 2.66 7.81
CA ARG A 216 25.56 3.24 8.09
C ARG A 216 25.49 4.49 8.97
N ARG A 217 24.53 5.39 8.74
CA ARG A 217 24.37 6.64 9.51
C ARG A 217 23.82 6.40 10.91
N SER A 218 22.80 5.55 11.03
CA SER A 218 22.17 5.22 12.32
C SER A 218 23.06 4.31 13.19
N GLY A 219 23.93 3.52 12.57
CA GLY A 219 24.70 2.47 13.26
C GLY A 219 23.86 1.24 13.62
N LEU A 220 22.61 1.17 13.15
CA LEU A 220 21.75 0.02 13.35
C LEU A 220 22.30 -1.19 12.59
N LYS A 221 22.36 -2.34 13.25
CA LYS A 221 22.69 -3.60 12.57
C LYS A 221 21.55 -4.00 11.64
N GLY A 222 21.87 -4.46 10.43
CA GLY A 222 20.86 -4.87 9.46
C GLY A 222 19.87 -5.91 10.01
N GLU A 223 20.31 -6.83 10.88
CA GLU A 223 19.46 -7.86 11.50
C GLU A 223 18.30 -7.32 12.37
N LEU A 224 18.38 -6.04 12.75
CA LEU A 224 17.38 -5.32 13.52
C LEU A 224 16.48 -4.44 12.63
N LEU A 225 16.79 -4.28 11.34
CA LEU A 225 15.88 -3.65 10.39
C LEU A 225 15.09 -4.73 9.66
N GLU A 226 13.78 -4.60 9.67
CA GLU A 226 12.86 -5.38 8.86
C GLU A 226 12.15 -4.46 7.85
N LEU A 227 12.12 -4.87 6.59
CA LEU A 227 11.39 -4.17 5.53
C LEU A 227 10.16 -4.98 5.17
N GLU A 228 9.00 -4.35 5.28
CA GLU A 228 7.69 -4.95 5.00
C GLU A 228 7.28 -4.59 3.58
N ILE A 229 7.06 -5.61 2.75
CA ILE A 229 6.82 -5.47 1.32
C ILE A 229 5.52 -6.19 0.98
N THR A 230 4.60 -5.48 0.34
CA THR A 230 3.34 -6.07 -0.11
C THR A 230 3.54 -7.01 -1.29
N GLU A 231 2.68 -8.02 -1.39
CA GLU A 231 2.76 -9.05 -2.44
C GLU A 231 2.77 -8.46 -3.86
N GLY A 232 1.99 -7.40 -4.10
CA GLY A 232 1.83 -6.79 -5.42
C GLY A 232 3.14 -6.29 -6.04
N VAL A 233 4.12 -5.92 -5.21
CA VAL A 233 5.45 -5.48 -5.65
C VAL A 233 6.19 -6.59 -6.41
N LEU A 234 5.98 -7.84 -6.01
CA LEU A 234 6.73 -8.99 -6.50
C LEU A 234 6.21 -9.51 -7.85
N LEU A 235 4.94 -9.22 -8.17
CA LEU A 235 4.26 -9.75 -9.35
C LEU A 235 4.54 -8.94 -10.62
N GLU A 236 4.92 -7.66 -10.50
CA GLU A 236 5.15 -6.79 -11.66
C GLU A 236 6.50 -7.07 -12.35
N ASP A 237 7.56 -7.33 -11.59
CA ASP A 237 8.92 -7.60 -12.10
C ASP A 237 9.71 -8.50 -11.14
N ALA A 238 9.50 -9.81 -11.28
CA ALA A 238 10.03 -10.80 -10.34
C ALA A 238 11.57 -10.92 -10.36
N GLU A 239 12.21 -10.80 -11.54
CA GLU A 239 13.68 -10.93 -11.65
C GLU A 239 14.37 -9.78 -10.94
N ARG A 240 13.96 -8.54 -11.22
CA ARG A 240 14.49 -7.36 -10.53
C ARG A 240 14.20 -7.41 -9.03
N ALA A 241 13.00 -7.84 -8.64
CA ALA A 241 12.66 -7.94 -7.23
C ALA A 241 13.60 -8.91 -6.50
N ILE A 242 13.93 -10.07 -7.09
CA ILE A 242 14.88 -11.02 -6.50
C ILE A 242 16.27 -10.38 -6.31
N GLU A 243 16.77 -9.62 -7.29
CA GLU A 243 18.06 -8.93 -7.19
C GLU A 243 18.07 -7.94 -6.01
N VAL A 244 17.08 -7.04 -5.97
CA VAL A 244 16.94 -6.04 -4.90
C VAL A 244 16.85 -6.71 -3.53
N LEU A 245 16.03 -7.75 -3.39
CA LEU A 245 15.86 -8.46 -2.12
C LEU A 245 17.16 -9.14 -1.69
N ASN A 246 17.91 -9.77 -2.60
CA ASN A 246 19.20 -10.38 -2.27
C ASN A 246 20.24 -9.34 -1.83
N GLU A 247 20.27 -8.15 -2.45
CA GLU A 247 21.14 -7.06 -2.01
C GLU A 247 20.77 -6.56 -0.60
N LEU A 248 19.47 -6.45 -0.29
CA LEU A 248 18.99 -6.13 1.05
C LEU A 248 19.41 -7.21 2.07
N LYS A 249 19.26 -8.49 1.71
CA LYS A 249 19.71 -9.62 2.55
C LYS A 249 21.20 -9.63 2.79
N ALA A 250 22.01 -9.24 1.80
CA ALA A 250 23.46 -9.15 1.95
C ALA A 250 23.87 -8.11 3.02
N MET A 251 23.00 -7.14 3.32
CA MET A 251 23.18 -6.18 4.42
C MET A 251 22.71 -6.70 5.78
N GLY A 252 22.15 -7.92 5.83
CA GLY A 252 21.58 -8.53 7.04
C GLY A 252 20.15 -8.11 7.34
N VAL A 253 19.53 -7.29 6.47
CA VAL A 253 18.14 -6.83 6.62
C VAL A 253 17.19 -8.03 6.59
N LYS A 254 16.15 -7.97 7.44
CA LYS A 254 15.04 -8.92 7.39
C LYS A 254 13.98 -8.46 6.41
N LEU A 255 13.40 -9.41 5.68
CA LEU A 255 12.37 -9.13 4.70
C LEU A 255 11.07 -9.79 5.16
N ALA A 256 10.03 -8.98 5.30
CA ALA A 256 8.69 -9.43 5.65
C ALA A 256 7.74 -9.25 4.47
N MET A 257 6.93 -10.27 4.23
CA MET A 257 5.83 -10.19 3.28
C MET A 257 4.58 -9.73 4.01
N ASP A 258 4.09 -8.56 3.63
CA ASP A 258 2.94 -7.93 4.25
C ASP A 258 1.62 -8.28 3.54
N ASP A 259 0.50 -8.17 4.26
CA ASP A 259 -0.86 -8.46 3.78
C ASP A 259 -1.07 -9.86 3.16
N PHE A 260 -0.35 -10.88 3.63
CA PHE A 260 -0.38 -12.21 3.03
C PHE A 260 -1.79 -12.84 3.09
N GLY A 261 -2.25 -13.35 1.94
CA GLY A 261 -3.54 -14.03 1.78
C GLY A 261 -4.68 -13.15 1.25
N THR A 262 -4.48 -11.83 1.13
CA THR A 262 -5.48 -10.91 0.55
C THR A 262 -5.38 -10.80 -0.98
N GLY A 263 -4.28 -11.29 -1.58
CA GLY A 263 -3.96 -11.25 -3.01
C GLY A 263 -3.88 -12.63 -3.68
N TYR A 264 -3.37 -12.66 -4.92
CA TYR A 264 -3.16 -13.88 -5.71
C TYR A 264 -1.77 -14.46 -5.44
N SER A 265 -1.53 -14.94 -4.21
CA SER A 265 -0.21 -15.44 -3.86
C SER A 265 0.11 -16.72 -4.64
N SER A 266 1.03 -16.65 -5.61
CA SER A 266 1.59 -17.88 -6.16
C SER A 266 2.60 -18.44 -5.17
N LEU A 267 2.32 -19.61 -4.60
CA LEU A 267 3.24 -20.37 -3.75
C LEU A 267 4.62 -20.56 -4.40
N SER A 268 4.70 -20.53 -5.73
CA SER A 268 5.96 -20.58 -6.48
C SER A 268 6.87 -19.38 -6.20
N TYR A 269 6.29 -18.19 -6.03
CA TYR A 269 7.04 -16.97 -5.74
C TYR A 269 7.57 -16.99 -4.31
N LEU A 270 6.72 -17.37 -3.35
CA LEU A 270 7.09 -17.43 -1.94
C LEU A 270 8.32 -18.33 -1.69
N ARG A 271 8.46 -19.40 -2.47
CA ARG A 271 9.61 -20.31 -2.40
C ARG A 271 10.91 -19.70 -2.96
N ASN A 272 10.81 -18.80 -3.93
CA ASN A 272 11.96 -18.28 -4.66
C ASN A 272 12.48 -16.95 -4.09
N PHE A 273 11.63 -16.21 -3.37
CA PHE A 273 12.02 -14.94 -2.75
C PHE A 273 12.64 -15.14 -1.36
N PRO A 274 13.70 -14.39 -1.00
CA PRO A 274 14.44 -14.59 0.23
C PRO A 274 13.78 -13.89 1.44
N PHE A 275 12.48 -14.12 1.63
CA PHE A 275 11.76 -13.60 2.80
C PHE A 275 12.16 -14.33 4.08
N ASP A 276 11.98 -13.65 5.22
CA ASP A 276 12.20 -14.21 6.56
C ASP A 276 10.87 -14.34 7.34
N VAL A 277 9.90 -13.48 7.01
CA VAL A 277 8.66 -13.31 7.77
C VAL A 277 7.46 -13.25 6.84
N ILE A 278 6.36 -13.88 7.24
CA ILE A 278 5.03 -13.71 6.66
C ILE A 278 4.16 -12.99 7.70
N LYS A 279 3.47 -11.93 7.29
CA LYS A 279 2.49 -11.22 8.13
C LYS A 279 1.08 -11.60 7.71
N ILE A 280 0.29 -12.13 8.66
CA ILE A 280 -1.12 -12.48 8.44
C ILE A 280 -1.95 -11.23 8.70
N ASP A 281 -2.64 -10.75 7.66
CA ASP A 281 -3.51 -9.57 7.76
C ASP A 281 -4.62 -9.75 8.81
N ARG A 282 -4.98 -8.62 9.42
CA ARG A 282 -6.01 -8.53 10.45
C ARG A 282 -7.36 -9.11 10.01
N SER A 283 -7.72 -9.07 8.74
CA SER A 283 -9.01 -9.63 8.27
C SER A 283 -9.15 -11.13 8.54
N PHE A 284 -8.04 -11.89 8.53
CA PHE A 284 -8.04 -13.30 8.89
C PHE A 284 -8.09 -13.53 10.41
N ILE A 285 -7.50 -12.61 11.18
CA ILE A 285 -7.44 -12.70 12.64
C ILE A 285 -8.75 -12.23 13.28
N SER A 286 -9.44 -11.24 12.71
CA SER A 286 -10.69 -10.69 13.27
C SER A 286 -11.80 -11.73 13.38
N ASP A 287 -11.80 -12.72 12.49
CA ASP A 287 -12.81 -13.80 12.47
C ASP A 287 -12.42 -15.02 13.31
N LEU A 288 -11.21 -15.04 13.87
CA LEU A 288 -10.69 -16.14 14.66
C LEU A 288 -11.45 -16.24 15.99
N GLY A 289 -12.05 -17.40 16.26
CA GLY A 289 -12.93 -17.64 17.41
C GLY A 289 -14.43 -17.41 17.13
N THR A 290 -14.78 -16.72 16.03
CA THR A 290 -16.19 -16.45 15.68
C THR A 290 -16.66 -17.22 14.45
N ARG A 291 -15.79 -17.47 13.46
CA ARG A 291 -16.11 -18.28 12.27
C ARG A 291 -15.27 -19.55 12.24
N GLU A 292 -15.93 -20.70 12.10
CA GLU A 292 -15.25 -22.00 12.00
C GLU A 292 -14.27 -22.08 10.81
N SER A 293 -14.53 -21.36 9.72
CA SER A 293 -13.68 -21.34 8.54
C SER A 293 -12.40 -20.52 8.69
N ALA A 294 -12.30 -19.62 9.68
CA ALA A 294 -11.15 -18.73 9.82
C ALA A 294 -9.91 -19.46 10.36
N ARG A 295 -10.08 -20.33 11.36
CA ARG A 295 -8.95 -21.05 12.00
C ARG A 295 -8.20 -21.97 11.03
N PRO A 296 -8.86 -22.80 10.18
CA PRO A 296 -8.16 -23.62 9.19
C PRO A 296 -7.28 -22.82 8.22
N ILE A 297 -7.72 -21.62 7.81
CA ILE A 297 -6.95 -20.74 6.92
C ILE A 297 -5.68 -20.25 7.63
N VAL A 298 -5.84 -19.73 8.85
CA VAL A 298 -4.69 -19.29 9.68
C VAL A 298 -3.72 -20.46 9.93
N GLN A 299 -4.21 -21.65 10.25
CA GLN A 299 -3.38 -22.85 10.42
C GLN A 299 -2.65 -23.26 9.13
N ALA A 300 -3.27 -23.10 7.97
CA ALA A 300 -2.62 -23.37 6.69
C ALA A 300 -1.46 -22.39 6.43
N ILE A 301 -1.65 -21.09 6.72
CA ILE A 301 -0.60 -20.08 6.58
C ILE A 301 0.55 -20.34 7.57
N LEU A 302 0.24 -20.66 8.83
CA LEU A 302 1.22 -21.06 9.83
C LEU A 302 2.00 -22.32 9.42
N GLY A 303 1.31 -23.30 8.83
CA GLY A 303 1.91 -24.51 8.27
C GLY A 303 2.87 -24.21 7.11
N LEU A 304 2.48 -23.29 6.22
CA LEU A 304 3.30 -22.84 5.11
C LEU A 304 4.57 -22.15 5.60
N GLY A 305 4.45 -21.23 6.57
CA GLY A 305 5.61 -20.56 7.17
C GLY A 305 6.61 -21.57 7.73
N ARG A 306 6.13 -22.56 8.51
CA ARG A 306 6.99 -23.64 9.03
C ARG A 306 7.65 -24.47 7.93
N ALA A 307 6.91 -24.83 6.88
CA ALA A 307 7.44 -25.65 5.79
C ALA A 307 8.56 -24.94 5.00
N LEU A 308 8.55 -23.61 4.99
CA LEU A 308 9.52 -22.77 4.29
C LEU A 308 10.58 -22.16 5.21
N GLY A 309 10.54 -22.45 6.52
CA GLY A 309 11.47 -21.90 7.50
C GLY A 309 11.26 -20.41 7.79
N LEU A 310 10.06 -19.88 7.51
CA LEU A 310 9.68 -18.49 7.70
C LEU A 310 9.03 -18.31 9.07
N SER A 311 9.31 -17.18 9.72
CA SER A 311 8.55 -16.75 10.90
C SER A 311 7.20 -16.21 10.46
N VAL A 312 6.19 -16.32 11.32
CA VAL A 312 4.85 -15.80 11.02
C VAL A 312 4.40 -14.84 12.11
N THR A 313 4.03 -13.64 11.69
CA THR A 313 3.47 -12.58 12.55
C THR A 313 1.97 -12.50 12.31
N ALA A 314 1.16 -12.59 13.36
CA ALA A 314 -0.29 -12.37 13.27
C ALA A 314 -0.65 -10.95 13.69
N GLU A 315 -1.35 -10.23 12.82
CA GLU A 315 -1.71 -8.83 13.03
C GLU A 315 -3.15 -8.64 13.50
N GLY A 316 -3.39 -7.54 14.23
CA GLY A 316 -4.73 -7.20 14.69
C GLY A 316 -5.29 -8.14 15.76
N VAL A 317 -4.43 -8.72 16.60
CA VAL A 317 -4.85 -9.50 17.77
C VAL A 317 -5.50 -8.57 18.81
N GLU A 318 -6.77 -8.79 19.08
CA GLU A 318 -7.61 -7.94 19.93
C GLU A 318 -8.20 -8.68 21.14
N THR A 319 -8.27 -10.02 21.11
CA THR A 319 -8.87 -10.82 22.18
C THR A 319 -7.94 -11.91 22.71
N ASN A 320 -8.16 -12.28 23.98
CA ASN A 320 -7.44 -13.37 24.63
C ASN A 320 -7.68 -14.74 23.98
N GLU A 321 -8.87 -14.92 23.40
CA GLU A 321 -9.18 -16.12 22.63
C GLU A 321 -8.34 -16.22 21.36
N GLN A 322 -8.23 -15.13 20.59
CA GLN A 322 -7.38 -15.08 19.39
C GLN A 322 -5.92 -15.39 19.74
N LEU A 323 -5.42 -14.78 20.81
CA LEU A 323 -4.08 -15.03 21.32
C LEU A 323 -3.85 -16.51 21.69
N ALA A 324 -4.78 -17.10 22.44
CA ALA A 324 -4.67 -18.49 22.88
C ALA A 324 -4.62 -19.44 21.67
N LEU A 325 -5.48 -19.21 20.67
CA LEU A 325 -5.50 -19.99 19.42
C LEU A 325 -4.20 -19.84 18.64
N LEU A 326 -3.71 -18.62 18.45
CA LEU A 326 -2.44 -18.35 17.74
C LEU A 326 -1.23 -18.96 18.46
N THR A 327 -1.24 -18.93 19.79
CA THR A 327 -0.18 -19.56 20.61
C THR A 327 -0.21 -21.08 20.48
N ALA A 328 -1.39 -21.68 20.56
CA ALA A 328 -1.60 -23.13 20.39
C ALA A 328 -1.19 -23.61 18.98
N ASP A 329 -1.46 -22.79 17.96
CA ASP A 329 -1.11 -23.09 16.57
C ASP A 329 0.35 -22.74 16.21
N HIS A 330 1.16 -22.35 17.22
CA HIS A 330 2.58 -22.02 17.14
C HIS A 330 2.92 -20.84 16.21
N CYS A 331 2.11 -19.78 16.23
CA CYS A 331 2.46 -18.49 15.63
C CYS A 331 3.76 -17.94 16.26
N SER A 332 4.63 -17.26 15.48
CA SER A 332 5.95 -16.83 15.96
C SER A 332 5.87 -15.51 16.71
N GLU A 333 5.22 -14.53 16.10
CA GLU A 333 5.07 -13.18 16.65
C GLU A 333 3.61 -12.72 16.54
N ILE A 334 3.23 -11.81 17.43
CA ILE A 334 1.88 -11.26 17.49
C ILE A 334 1.94 -9.75 17.63
N GLN A 335 0.98 -9.10 16.99
CA GLN A 335 0.78 -7.66 17.04
C GLN A 335 -0.71 -7.35 17.10
N GLY A 336 -1.09 -6.38 17.93
CA GLY A 336 -2.47 -5.92 17.98
C GLY A 336 -2.81 -5.13 19.24
N PHE A 337 -4.04 -4.61 19.29
CA PHE A 337 -4.49 -3.74 20.38
C PHE A 337 -4.67 -4.46 21.71
N LEU A 338 -4.70 -5.79 21.72
CA LEU A 338 -4.63 -6.56 22.96
C LEU A 338 -3.33 -6.27 23.72
N MET A 339 -2.21 -6.12 22.99
CA MET A 339 -0.90 -5.84 23.59
C MET A 339 -0.74 -4.36 23.85
N SER A 340 -0.87 -3.58 22.77
CA SER A 340 -0.64 -2.15 22.81
C SER A 340 -1.14 -1.48 21.54
N ARG A 341 -1.65 -0.26 21.69
CA ARG A 341 -1.85 0.65 20.57
C ARG A 341 -0.50 1.22 20.12
N PRO A 342 -0.40 1.81 18.92
CA PRO A 342 0.82 2.55 18.53
C PRO A 342 1.17 3.64 19.56
N LEU A 343 2.44 3.73 19.93
CA LEU A 343 2.97 4.60 20.98
C LEU A 343 4.06 5.54 20.43
N SER A 344 4.40 6.58 21.20
CA SER A 344 5.57 7.41 20.89
C SER A 344 6.88 6.68 21.20
N GLN A 345 7.98 7.10 20.56
CA GLN A 345 9.33 6.59 20.82
C GLN A 345 9.70 6.59 22.32
N ALA A 346 9.35 7.67 23.03
CA ALA A 346 9.63 7.79 24.46
C ALA A 346 8.93 6.70 25.29
N LYS A 347 7.67 6.38 24.96
CA LYS A 347 6.92 5.32 25.62
C LYS A 347 7.47 3.92 25.29
N ILE A 348 7.91 3.69 24.05
CA ILE A 348 8.60 2.44 23.70
C ILE A 348 9.88 2.28 24.52
N SER A 349 10.67 3.34 24.62
CA SER A 349 11.92 3.31 25.38
C SER A 349 11.66 3.00 26.86
N GLU A 350 10.61 3.60 27.45
CA GLU A 350 10.16 3.27 28.80
C GLU A 350 9.72 1.80 28.96
N LEU A 351 9.01 1.24 27.97
CA LEU A 351 8.60 -0.17 27.94
C LEU A 351 9.77 -1.15 27.73
N ILE A 352 10.89 -0.69 27.17
CA ILE A 352 12.09 -1.52 27.02
C ILE A 352 12.89 -1.52 28.32
N GLU A 353 13.01 -0.36 28.99
CA GLU A 353 13.75 -0.21 30.25
C GLU A 353 13.04 -0.88 31.44
N LYS A 354 11.74 -0.65 31.56
CA LYS A 354 10.90 -1.45 32.45
C LYS A 354 10.73 -2.77 31.74
N VAL A 355 11.52 -3.80 32.03
CA VAL A 355 11.19 -5.17 31.59
C VAL A 355 9.75 -5.43 32.06
N PRO A 356 8.70 -5.33 31.20
CA PRO A 356 7.37 -5.18 31.74
C PRO A 356 6.83 -6.56 32.07
N GLU A 357 6.20 -6.65 33.24
CA GLU A 357 5.12 -7.59 33.49
C GLU A 357 4.22 -7.67 32.25
N ILE A 358 4.15 -8.87 31.69
CA ILE A 358 3.66 -9.18 30.36
C ILE A 358 2.13 -9.25 30.41
N THR A 359 1.42 -8.59 29.48
CA THR A 359 -0.01 -8.84 29.39
C THR A 359 -0.60 -8.97 27.99
N GLY A 360 -1.23 -10.13 27.81
CA GLY A 360 -2.63 -10.22 27.43
C GLY A 360 -3.52 -11.02 28.41
N GLU A 361 -3.12 -11.98 29.25
CA GLU A 361 -2.36 -11.92 30.53
C GLU A 361 -2.09 -13.35 31.05
N ALA A 362 -0.90 -13.87 31.29
CA ALA A 362 0.45 -13.37 31.12
C ALA A 362 0.80 -12.98 29.68
N LEU A 363 -0.20 -12.95 28.79
CA LEU A 363 -0.28 -13.70 27.52
C LEU A 363 -0.36 -15.24 27.71
N LEU A 364 -1.51 -15.92 27.87
CA LEU A 364 -2.15 -16.27 29.14
C LEU A 364 -1.50 -17.45 29.91
N GLN A 365 -1.68 -17.52 31.24
CA GLN A 365 -1.02 -18.50 32.12
C GLN A 365 -1.47 -19.94 31.85
N THR A 366 -0.47 -20.73 31.41
CA THR A 366 -0.43 -22.19 31.14
C THR A 366 -1.32 -22.69 30.01
N ALA A 367 -0.69 -23.31 29.02
CA ALA A 367 -1.30 -23.93 27.84
C ALA A 367 -2.45 -24.90 28.14
#